data_AF-V2JFK8-F1
#
_entry.id   AF-V2JFK8-F1
#
_cell.length_a   1.000
_cell.length_b   1.000
_cell.length_c   1.000
_cell.angle_alpha   90.00
_cell.angle_beta   90.00
_cell.angle_gamma   90.00
#
_symmetry.space_group_name_H-M   'P 1'
#
loop_
_entity.id
_entity.type
_entity.pdbx_description
1 polymer ?
#
loop_
_entity_poly.entity_id
_entity_poly.type
_entity_poly.pdbx_seq_one_letter_code
_entity_poly.pdbx_strand_id
1 'polypeptide(L)'
;MQQTTQMGVNRTGAQMSPIDTETMERYAENMGPDSGIDDMNVPAESQPAAEVRAQYIDEADPVGSVPLPGTLKGAMSTTMDKLTGNRPEVLIDKLGERLAFERTGTRLYELMIAKCKEMDTSAVDPDVLGTLMHFHDEEAEHFAMVDETMRAIGADPTAVTPCADVAGVTAMGVLQTIADPRTNFAQCLNALLTAEMTDNAGWELLIKLATETGHTEMAQKFQQALTEEEQHMATIRQWLERAVITEAT
;
A
#
# COMPACT_ATOMS: atom_id res chain seq x y z
N MET A 1 -2.88 6.33 -22.47
CA MET A 1 -2.00 7.07 -21.54
C MET A 1 -1.98 8.52 -21.98
N GLN A 2 -2.11 9.48 -21.06
CA GLN A 2 -1.71 10.86 -21.37
C GLN A 2 -0.18 10.90 -21.45
N GLN A 3 0.40 11.48 -22.51
CA GLN A 3 1.86 11.51 -22.69
C GLN A 3 2.52 12.70 -21.98
N THR A 4 1.85 13.84 -21.94
CA THR A 4 2.33 15.07 -21.30
C THR A 4 1.18 15.78 -20.60
N THR A 5 1.49 16.52 -19.55
CA THR A 5 0.56 17.43 -18.88
C THR A 5 0.23 18.58 -19.83
N GLN A 6 -1.06 18.87 -19.99
CA GLN A 6 -1.53 19.90 -20.91
C GLN A 6 -2.43 20.89 -20.20
N MET A 7 -2.32 22.16 -20.59
CA MET A 7 -3.30 23.18 -20.22
C MET A 7 -4.64 22.85 -20.89
N GLY A 8 -5.72 22.83 -20.11
CA GLY A 8 -7.05 22.48 -20.58
C GLY A 8 -8.15 23.16 -19.79
N VAL A 9 -9.39 22.98 -20.22
CA VAL A 9 -10.55 23.51 -19.50
C VAL A 9 -10.69 22.78 -18.16
N ASN A 10 -10.48 23.50 -17.07
CA ASN A 10 -10.58 22.95 -15.72
C ASN A 10 -12.05 22.55 -15.43
N ARG A 11 -12.27 21.30 -15.00
CA ARG A 11 -13.61 20.76 -14.67
C ARG A 11 -13.97 20.91 -13.18
N THR A 12 -13.04 21.37 -12.35
CA THR A 12 -13.16 21.41 -10.89
C THR A 12 -12.60 22.70 -10.27
N GLY A 13 -12.51 23.81 -11.03
CA GLY A 13 -11.97 25.09 -10.54
C GLY A 13 -13.04 26.14 -10.32
N ALA A 14 -13.12 26.68 -9.09
CA ALA A 14 -14.00 27.80 -8.71
C ALA A 14 -13.87 29.02 -9.65
N GLN A 15 -12.63 29.31 -10.08
CA GLN A 15 -12.35 30.40 -11.03
C GLN A 15 -13.02 30.24 -12.41
N MET A 16 -13.50 29.04 -12.76
CA MET A 16 -14.24 28.78 -14.00
C MET A 16 -15.76 28.94 -13.84
N SER A 17 -16.27 29.07 -12.61
CA SER A 17 -17.68 29.42 -12.32
C SER A 17 -17.79 30.42 -11.16
N PRO A 18 -17.56 31.72 -11.41
CA PRO A 18 -17.50 32.73 -10.35
C PRO A 18 -18.85 32.94 -9.64
N ILE A 19 -19.98 32.73 -10.32
CA ILE A 19 -21.33 32.89 -9.74
C ILE A 19 -21.64 31.77 -8.75
N ASP A 20 -21.35 30.51 -9.13
CA ASP A 20 -21.56 29.38 -8.24
C ASP A 20 -20.59 29.44 -7.05
N THR A 21 -19.36 29.91 -7.30
CA THR A 21 -18.34 30.12 -6.25
C THR A 21 -18.78 31.16 -5.23
N GLU A 22 -19.28 32.31 -5.65
CA GLU A 22 -19.79 33.34 -4.71
C GLU A 22 -20.96 32.80 -3.86
N THR A 23 -21.80 31.94 -4.46
CA THR A 23 -22.90 31.28 -3.74
C THR A 23 -22.38 30.27 -2.73
N MET A 24 -21.38 29.47 -3.08
CA MET A 24 -20.72 28.51 -2.19
C MET A 24 -19.94 29.19 -1.06
N GLU A 25 -19.20 30.26 -1.35
CA GLU A 25 -18.46 31.06 -0.37
C GLU A 25 -19.44 31.69 0.62
N ARG A 26 -20.52 32.31 0.16
CA ARG A 26 -21.56 32.87 1.03
C ARG A 26 -22.24 31.80 1.88
N TYR A 27 -22.45 30.59 1.35
CA TYR A 27 -22.97 29.48 2.15
C TYR A 27 -21.96 29.06 3.23
N ALA A 28 -20.68 28.90 2.87
CA ALA A 28 -19.62 28.52 3.80
C ALA A 28 -19.37 29.59 4.89
N GLU A 29 -19.45 30.88 4.56
CA GLU A 29 -19.34 31.99 5.52
C GLU A 29 -20.48 31.99 6.56
N ASN A 30 -21.68 31.58 6.15
CA ASN A 30 -22.85 31.56 7.03
C ASN A 30 -23.00 30.27 7.85
N MET A 31 -22.47 29.14 7.35
CA MET A 31 -22.61 27.82 7.99
C MET A 31 -21.34 27.36 8.72
N GLY A 32 -20.16 27.91 8.39
CA GLY A 32 -18.86 27.37 8.83
C GLY A 32 -18.50 26.05 8.14
N PRO A 33 -17.27 25.54 8.30
CA PRO A 33 -16.92 24.20 7.83
C PRO A 33 -17.63 23.17 8.71
N ASP A 34 -18.77 22.65 8.25
CA ASP A 34 -19.37 21.45 8.84
C ASP A 34 -18.49 20.23 8.51
N SER A 35 -17.39 20.08 9.23
CA SER A 35 -16.44 18.98 9.06
C SER A 35 -16.97 17.68 9.66
N GLY A 36 -18.00 17.75 10.52
CA GLY A 36 -18.43 16.63 11.36
C GLY A 36 -17.29 16.01 12.19
N ILE A 37 -16.19 16.74 12.40
CA ILE A 37 -15.02 16.39 13.20
C ILE A 37 -14.78 17.60 14.10
N ASP A 38 -15.43 17.58 15.26
CA ASP A 38 -15.22 18.46 16.42
C ASP A 38 -14.73 19.88 16.09
N ASP A 39 -15.47 20.58 15.22
CA ASP A 39 -15.31 22.03 15.14
C ASP A 39 -15.98 22.59 16.39
N MET A 40 -15.19 23.17 17.28
CA MET A 40 -15.57 23.75 18.58
C MET A 40 -16.65 24.84 18.49
N ASN A 41 -17.17 25.12 17.29
CA ASN A 41 -18.22 26.09 16.99
C ASN A 41 -19.51 25.48 16.42
N VAL A 42 -19.62 24.15 16.26
CA VAL A 42 -20.87 23.50 15.83
C VAL A 42 -21.74 23.19 17.05
N PRO A 43 -23.01 23.63 17.11
CA PRO A 43 -23.91 23.27 18.20
C PRO A 43 -24.03 21.75 18.33
N ALA A 44 -23.88 21.22 19.56
CA ALA A 44 -23.87 19.78 19.86
C ALA A 44 -25.05 19.00 19.26
N GLU A 45 -26.17 19.67 18.98
CA GLU A 45 -27.38 19.13 18.36
C GLU A 45 -27.19 18.75 16.87
N SER A 46 -26.05 19.09 16.27
CA SER A 46 -25.73 18.94 14.84
C SER A 46 -24.52 18.04 14.58
N GLN A 47 -24.14 17.15 15.50
CA GLN A 47 -23.00 16.22 15.34
C GLN A 47 -23.37 14.76 14.97
N PRO A 48 -24.38 14.45 14.11
CA PRO A 48 -24.79 13.07 13.87
C PRO A 48 -23.70 12.22 13.21
N ALA A 49 -22.80 12.79 12.41
CA ALA A 49 -21.74 12.01 11.76
C ALA A 49 -20.66 11.50 12.73
N ALA A 50 -20.31 12.27 13.76
CA ALA A 50 -19.32 11.86 14.76
C ALA A 50 -19.88 10.78 15.68
N GLU A 51 -21.12 10.96 16.17
CA GLU A 51 -21.83 9.97 16.98
C GLU A 51 -22.05 8.67 16.21
N VAL A 52 -22.49 8.76 14.94
CA VAL A 52 -22.66 7.59 14.08
C VAL A 52 -21.34 6.87 13.83
N ARG A 53 -20.24 7.58 13.54
CA ARG A 53 -18.91 6.95 13.41
C ARG A 53 -18.47 6.28 14.71
N ALA A 54 -18.69 6.92 15.86
CA ALA A 54 -18.36 6.35 17.16
C ALA A 54 -19.15 5.07 17.43
N GLN A 55 -20.45 5.07 17.12
CA GLN A 55 -21.30 3.88 17.22
C GLN A 55 -20.80 2.76 16.30
N TYR A 56 -20.49 3.07 15.03
CA TYR A 56 -19.94 2.07 14.10
C TYR A 56 -18.59 1.52 14.56
N ILE A 57 -17.74 2.32 15.23
CA ILE A 57 -16.46 1.85 15.79
C ILE A 57 -16.69 0.93 16.99
N ASP A 58 -17.62 1.28 17.88
CA ASP A 58 -17.94 0.49 19.09
C ASP A 58 -18.60 -0.84 18.74
N GLU A 59 -19.47 -0.84 17.72
CA GLU A 59 -20.22 -2.03 17.27
C GLU A 59 -19.48 -2.87 16.23
N ALA A 60 -18.31 -2.43 15.74
CA ALA A 60 -17.61 -3.11 14.66
C ALA A 60 -17.08 -4.49 15.10
N ASP A 61 -17.40 -5.51 14.30
CA ASP A 61 -16.68 -6.77 14.35
C ASP A 61 -15.21 -6.58 13.88
N PRO A 62 -14.26 -7.39 14.39
CA PRO A 62 -12.91 -7.42 13.86
C PRO A 62 -12.92 -7.74 12.36
N VAL A 63 -11.97 -7.15 11.61
CA VAL A 63 -11.79 -7.41 10.16
C VAL A 63 -11.70 -8.91 9.86
N GLY A 64 -11.08 -9.68 10.75
CA GLY A 64 -11.08 -11.14 10.69
C GLY A 64 -10.29 -11.75 11.84
N SER A 65 -9.79 -12.96 11.63
CA SER A 65 -8.93 -13.67 12.57
C SER A 65 -7.86 -14.49 11.87
N VAL A 66 -6.69 -14.62 12.50
CA VAL A 66 -5.68 -15.60 12.07
C VAL A 66 -6.20 -17.02 12.34
N PRO A 67 -6.20 -17.93 11.35
CA PRO A 67 -6.71 -19.27 11.54
C PRO A 67 -5.84 -20.08 12.50
N LEU A 68 -6.47 -21.05 13.18
CA LEU A 68 -5.72 -22.03 13.95
C LEU A 68 -4.83 -22.87 13.01
N PRO A 69 -3.64 -23.31 13.47
CA PRO A 69 -2.76 -24.12 12.65
C PRO A 69 -3.45 -25.40 12.17
N GLY A 70 -3.51 -25.61 10.86
CA GLY A 70 -4.10 -26.80 10.25
C GLY A 70 -3.23 -28.06 10.33
N THR A 71 -2.00 -27.94 10.84
CA THR A 71 -1.02 -29.03 10.89
C THR A 71 -0.55 -29.31 12.32
N LEU A 72 -0.19 -30.58 12.61
CA LEU A 72 0.37 -30.97 13.91
C LEU A 72 1.66 -30.18 14.25
N LYS A 73 2.50 -29.92 13.24
CA LYS A 73 3.71 -29.12 13.39
C LYS A 73 3.38 -27.68 13.81
N GLY A 74 2.44 -27.04 13.11
CA GLY A 74 2.02 -25.68 13.41
C GLY A 74 1.36 -25.56 14.79
N ALA A 75 0.56 -26.55 15.19
CA ALA A 75 -0.05 -26.60 16.52
C ALA A 75 1.01 -26.69 17.63
N MET A 76 2.05 -27.51 17.44
CA MET A 76 3.15 -27.64 18.39
C MET A 76 3.99 -26.35 18.47
N SER A 77 4.36 -25.76 17.33
CA SER A 77 5.13 -24.50 17.28
C SER A 77 4.38 -23.36 17.97
N THR A 78 3.12 -23.16 17.59
CA THR A 78 2.25 -22.11 18.17
C THR A 78 2.11 -22.27 19.67
N THR A 79 2.00 -23.51 20.16
CA THR A 79 1.91 -23.77 21.61
C THR A 79 3.22 -23.43 22.31
N MET A 80 4.36 -23.81 21.73
CA MET A 80 5.68 -23.50 22.29
C MET A 80 5.92 -21.99 22.37
N ASP A 81 5.59 -21.24 21.32
CA ASP A 81 5.72 -19.78 21.29
C ASP A 81 4.81 -19.11 22.34
N LYS A 82 3.59 -19.62 22.53
CA LYS A 82 2.72 -19.12 23.60
C LYS A 82 3.27 -19.41 25.00
N LEU A 83 3.95 -20.54 25.19
CA LEU A 83 4.58 -20.89 26.47
C LEU A 83 5.79 -20.00 26.80
N THR A 84 6.48 -19.46 25.80
CA THR A 84 7.56 -18.48 25.99
C THR A 84 7.05 -17.04 26.18
N GLY A 85 5.73 -16.83 26.16
CA GLY A 85 5.08 -15.53 26.32
C GLY A 85 4.88 -14.76 25.01
N ASN A 86 5.24 -15.34 23.87
CA ASN A 86 5.03 -14.73 22.56
C ASN A 86 3.57 -14.86 22.13
N ARG A 87 3.17 -13.99 21.19
CA ARG A 87 1.87 -14.03 20.52
C ARG A 87 2.06 -14.42 19.05
N PRO A 88 2.18 -15.72 18.73
CA PRO A 88 2.49 -16.17 17.36
C PRO A 88 1.45 -15.71 16.34
N GLU A 89 0.21 -15.46 16.76
CA GLU A 89 -0.81 -14.88 15.88
C GLU A 89 -0.41 -13.51 15.30
N VAL A 90 0.37 -12.69 16.01
CA VAL A 90 0.81 -11.38 15.52
C VAL A 90 1.83 -11.53 14.39
N LEU A 91 2.80 -12.43 14.55
CA LEU A 91 3.78 -12.72 13.51
C LEU A 91 3.11 -13.34 12.29
N ILE A 92 2.19 -14.29 12.48
CA ILE A 92 1.46 -14.91 11.37
C ILE A 92 0.60 -13.89 10.63
N ASP A 93 -0.06 -12.97 11.34
CA ASP A 93 -0.85 -11.91 10.70
C ASP A 93 0.04 -10.98 9.85
N LYS A 94 1.20 -10.59 10.36
CA LYS A 94 2.17 -9.77 9.61
C LYS A 94 2.85 -10.49 8.45
N LEU A 95 3.06 -11.81 8.55
CA LEU A 95 3.48 -12.62 7.40
C LEU A 95 2.38 -12.69 6.34
N GLY A 96 1.10 -12.81 6.75
CA GLY A 96 -0.03 -12.76 5.84
C GLY A 96 -0.16 -11.41 5.13
N GLU A 97 0.03 -10.31 5.86
CA GLU A 97 0.14 -8.96 5.30
C GLU A 97 1.21 -8.88 4.23
N ARG A 98 2.43 -9.34 4.56
CA ARG A 98 3.56 -9.27 3.64
C ARG A 98 3.29 -10.08 2.38
N LEU A 99 2.83 -11.31 2.53
CA LEU A 99 2.48 -12.18 1.41
C LEU A 99 1.41 -11.58 0.49
N ALA A 100 0.40 -10.91 1.04
CA ALA A 100 -0.62 -10.21 0.25
C ALA A 100 -0.06 -8.98 -0.47
N PHE A 101 0.90 -8.29 0.14
CA PHE A 101 1.57 -7.14 -0.44
C PHE A 101 2.45 -7.54 -1.63
N GLU A 102 3.35 -8.53 -1.50
CA GLU A 102 4.21 -9.00 -2.62
C GLU A 102 3.38 -9.48 -3.82
N ARG A 103 2.25 -10.16 -3.55
CA ARG A 103 1.29 -10.55 -4.60
C ARG A 103 0.70 -9.33 -5.32
N THR A 104 0.51 -8.23 -4.60
CA THR A 104 0.04 -6.98 -5.19
C THR A 104 1.16 -6.25 -5.93
N GLY A 105 2.39 -6.27 -5.40
CA GLY A 105 3.61 -5.74 -6.01
C GLY A 105 3.84 -6.30 -7.40
N THR A 106 3.88 -7.64 -7.54
CA THR A 106 3.94 -8.30 -8.86
C THR A 106 2.88 -7.77 -9.83
N ARG A 107 1.62 -7.61 -9.38
CA ARG A 107 0.54 -7.08 -10.23
C ARG A 107 0.73 -5.60 -10.59
N LEU A 108 1.25 -4.78 -9.67
CA LEU A 108 1.57 -3.37 -9.94
C LEU A 108 2.64 -3.27 -11.03
N TYR A 109 3.70 -4.08 -10.93
CA TYR A 109 4.75 -4.13 -11.94
C TYR A 109 4.25 -4.65 -13.29
N GLU A 110 3.40 -5.68 -13.34
CA GLU A 110 2.78 -6.15 -14.59
C GLU A 110 2.01 -5.02 -15.31
N LEU A 111 1.23 -4.24 -14.55
CA LEU A 111 0.48 -3.10 -15.09
C LEU A 111 1.40 -1.99 -15.58
N MET A 112 2.47 -1.71 -14.82
CA MET A 112 3.47 -0.70 -15.19
C MET A 112 4.23 -1.10 -16.46
N ILE A 113 4.69 -2.35 -16.54
CA ILE A 113 5.34 -2.93 -17.73
C ILE A 113 4.41 -2.82 -18.94
N ALA A 114 3.12 -3.16 -18.79
CA ALA A 114 2.16 -3.06 -19.88
C ALA A 114 2.01 -1.62 -20.40
N LYS A 115 2.03 -0.62 -19.53
CA LYS A 115 2.05 0.80 -19.94
C LYS A 115 3.36 1.18 -20.61
N CYS A 116 4.50 0.83 -20.04
CA CYS A 116 5.82 1.20 -20.56
C CYS A 116 6.11 0.61 -21.94
N LYS A 117 5.51 -0.53 -22.30
CA LYS A 117 5.60 -1.11 -23.65
C LYS A 117 5.01 -0.20 -24.73
N GLU A 118 4.08 0.67 -24.37
CA GLU A 118 3.38 1.58 -25.28
C GLU A 118 3.91 3.02 -25.20
N MET A 119 5.08 3.23 -24.56
CA MET A 119 5.64 4.56 -24.27
C MET A 119 7.12 4.64 -24.61
N ASP A 120 7.57 5.84 -24.98
CA ASP A 120 9.00 6.16 -24.99
C ASP A 120 9.42 6.66 -23.61
N THR A 121 10.14 5.81 -22.88
CA THR A 121 10.68 6.12 -21.55
C THR A 121 12.19 6.38 -21.58
N SER A 122 12.80 6.44 -22.77
CA SER A 122 14.26 6.54 -22.94
C SER A 122 14.87 7.81 -22.36
N ALA A 123 14.09 8.89 -22.29
CA ALA A 123 14.49 10.14 -21.66
C ALA A 123 14.65 10.02 -20.13
N VAL A 124 13.98 9.03 -19.51
CA VAL A 124 14.10 8.74 -18.08
C VAL A 124 15.19 7.71 -17.85
N ASP A 125 15.12 6.57 -18.54
CA ASP A 125 16.17 5.54 -18.51
C ASP A 125 16.13 4.71 -19.80
N PRO A 126 17.28 4.38 -20.42
CA PRO A 126 17.30 3.58 -21.62
C PRO A 126 16.77 2.14 -21.43
N ASP A 127 16.75 1.61 -20.19
CA ASP A 127 16.32 0.24 -19.90
C ASP A 127 15.22 0.16 -18.82
N VAL A 128 14.26 1.09 -18.85
CA VAL A 128 13.09 1.05 -17.95
C VAL A 128 12.40 -0.31 -18.00
N LEU A 129 12.18 -0.88 -19.19
CA LEU A 129 11.48 -2.16 -19.31
C LEU A 129 12.26 -3.33 -18.70
N GLY A 130 13.56 -3.42 -18.95
CA GLY A 130 14.40 -4.47 -18.35
C GLY A 130 14.42 -4.38 -16.83
N THR A 131 14.57 -3.16 -16.31
CA THR A 131 14.57 -2.90 -14.86
C THR A 131 13.22 -3.22 -14.21
N LEU A 132 12.10 -2.81 -14.80
CA LEU A 132 10.76 -3.14 -14.27
C LEU A 132 10.48 -4.65 -14.29
N MET A 133 10.98 -5.37 -15.30
CA MET A 133 10.86 -6.83 -15.36
C MET A 133 11.72 -7.51 -14.30
N HIS A 134 12.90 -6.95 -14.01
CA HIS A 134 13.75 -7.45 -12.93
C HIS A 134 13.06 -7.30 -11.56
N PHE A 135 12.54 -6.11 -11.25
CA PHE A 135 11.83 -5.87 -9.99
C PHE A 135 10.59 -6.75 -9.88
N HIS A 136 9.83 -6.94 -10.96
CA HIS A 136 8.72 -7.90 -11.00
C HIS A 136 9.14 -9.32 -10.59
N ASP A 137 10.30 -9.79 -11.07
CA ASP A 137 10.78 -11.13 -10.77
C ASP A 137 11.24 -11.22 -9.30
N GLU A 138 11.88 -10.18 -8.76
CA GLU A 138 12.26 -10.09 -7.34
C GLU A 138 11.02 -10.11 -6.42
N GLU A 139 9.98 -9.36 -6.74
CA GLU A 139 8.69 -9.37 -6.03
C GLU A 139 8.04 -10.77 -6.00
N ALA A 140 8.16 -11.52 -7.10
CA ALA A 140 7.68 -12.89 -7.16
C ALA A 140 8.54 -13.83 -6.28
N GLU A 141 9.85 -13.62 -6.22
CA GLU A 141 10.76 -14.32 -5.32
C GLU A 141 10.47 -13.99 -3.84
N HIS A 142 10.17 -12.74 -3.52
CA HIS A 142 9.77 -12.28 -2.19
C HIS A 142 8.46 -12.92 -1.74
N PHE A 143 7.45 -12.95 -2.62
CA PHE A 143 6.21 -13.67 -2.39
C PHE A 143 6.48 -15.14 -2.05
N ALA A 144 7.29 -15.82 -2.86
CA ALA A 144 7.65 -17.23 -2.63
C ALA A 144 8.40 -17.42 -1.31
N MET A 145 9.32 -16.50 -0.99
CA MET A 145 10.10 -16.49 0.25
C MET A 145 9.18 -16.46 1.49
N VAL A 146 8.13 -15.63 1.47
CA VAL A 146 7.16 -15.53 2.58
C VAL A 146 6.24 -16.75 2.63
N ASP A 147 5.74 -17.24 1.49
CA ASP A 147 4.90 -18.46 1.43
C ASP A 147 5.63 -19.66 2.06
N GLU A 148 6.88 -19.88 1.68
CA GLU A 148 7.72 -20.94 2.23
C GLU A 148 7.92 -20.78 3.74
N THR A 149 8.14 -19.55 4.20
CA THR A 149 8.36 -19.22 5.61
C THR A 149 7.11 -19.52 6.43
N MET A 150 5.93 -19.13 5.95
CA MET A 150 4.66 -19.44 6.60
C MET A 150 4.44 -20.96 6.70
N ARG A 151 4.69 -21.70 5.61
CA ARG A 151 4.60 -23.17 5.63
C ARG A 151 5.59 -23.80 6.61
N ALA A 152 6.80 -23.26 6.70
CA ALA A 152 7.85 -23.79 7.58
C ALA A 152 7.45 -23.73 9.06
N ILE A 153 6.75 -22.67 9.49
CA ILE A 153 6.23 -22.54 10.86
C ILE A 153 4.84 -23.17 11.05
N GLY A 154 4.28 -23.77 9.99
CA GLY A 154 2.99 -24.47 10.01
C GLY A 154 1.77 -23.54 9.93
N ALA A 155 1.97 -22.30 9.51
CA ALA A 155 0.90 -21.37 9.15
C ALA A 155 0.35 -21.69 7.74
N ASP A 156 -0.86 -21.20 7.45
CA ASP A 156 -1.51 -21.35 6.16
C ASP A 156 -1.31 -20.08 5.30
N PRO A 157 -0.48 -20.12 4.25
CA PRO A 157 -0.25 -18.96 3.37
C PRO A 157 -1.44 -18.64 2.45
N THR A 158 -2.47 -19.49 2.42
CA THR A 158 -3.69 -19.24 1.64
C THR A 158 -4.74 -18.47 2.42
N ALA A 159 -4.55 -18.31 3.73
CA ALA A 159 -5.44 -17.54 4.57
C ALA A 159 -5.32 -16.04 4.29
N VAL A 160 -6.47 -15.37 4.15
CA VAL A 160 -6.53 -13.91 4.21
C VAL A 160 -6.62 -13.53 5.69
N THR A 161 -5.49 -13.20 6.29
CA THR A 161 -5.43 -12.71 7.67
C THR A 161 -5.96 -11.27 7.76
N PRO A 162 -6.27 -10.75 8.96
CA PRO A 162 -6.75 -9.38 9.11
C PRO A 162 -5.84 -8.32 8.47
N CYS A 163 -4.53 -8.42 8.68
CA CYS A 163 -3.59 -7.48 8.06
C CYS A 163 -3.48 -7.70 6.55
N ALA A 164 -3.59 -8.94 6.05
CA ALA A 164 -3.65 -9.22 4.61
C ALA A 164 -4.85 -8.56 3.92
N ASP A 165 -6.02 -8.58 4.57
CA ASP A 165 -7.23 -7.92 4.07
C ASP A 165 -7.04 -6.40 4.00
N VAL A 166 -6.63 -5.79 5.12
CA VAL A 166 -6.40 -4.33 5.20
C VAL A 166 -5.33 -3.85 4.22
N ALA A 167 -4.25 -4.61 4.03
CA ALA A 167 -3.23 -4.28 3.04
C ALA A 167 -3.79 -4.32 1.62
N GLY A 168 -4.59 -5.34 1.28
CA GLY A 168 -5.29 -5.42 0.00
C GLY A 168 -6.21 -4.23 -0.24
N VAL A 169 -7.00 -3.83 0.76
CA VAL A 169 -7.88 -2.64 0.70
C VAL A 169 -7.06 -1.37 0.49
N THR A 170 -5.98 -1.20 1.24
CA THR A 170 -5.11 -0.01 1.17
C THR A 170 -4.45 0.12 -0.20
N ALA A 171 -4.00 -1.00 -0.78
CA ALA A 171 -3.34 -1.02 -2.09
C ALA A 171 -4.29 -0.75 -3.28
N MET A 172 -5.62 -0.82 -3.09
CA MET A 172 -6.59 -0.59 -4.17
C MET A 172 -6.41 0.77 -4.85
N GLY A 173 -6.10 1.83 -4.09
CA GLY A 173 -5.91 3.16 -4.67
C GLY A 173 -4.69 3.23 -5.60
N VAL A 174 -3.62 2.52 -5.25
CA VAL A 174 -2.41 2.42 -6.09
C VAL A 174 -2.72 1.65 -7.37
N LEU A 175 -3.34 0.47 -7.24
CA LEU A 175 -3.76 -0.35 -8.38
C LEU A 175 -4.67 0.42 -9.34
N GLN A 176 -5.67 1.13 -8.81
CA GLN A 176 -6.58 1.94 -9.63
C GLN A 176 -5.85 3.05 -10.39
N THR A 177 -4.86 3.68 -9.76
CA THR A 177 -4.06 4.75 -10.39
C THR A 177 -3.19 4.21 -11.52
N ILE A 178 -2.47 3.11 -11.29
CA ILE A 178 -1.62 2.49 -12.32
C ILE A 178 -2.46 1.78 -13.39
N ALA A 179 -3.64 1.26 -13.08
CA ALA A 179 -4.50 0.63 -14.08
C ALA A 179 -5.23 1.66 -14.97
N ASP A 180 -5.45 2.89 -14.50
CA ASP A 180 -6.19 3.90 -15.26
C ASP A 180 -5.46 4.22 -16.59
N PRO A 181 -6.07 3.99 -17.76
CA PRO A 181 -5.42 4.27 -19.04
C PRO A 181 -5.14 5.75 -19.27
N ARG A 182 -5.69 6.66 -18.45
CA ARG A 182 -5.51 8.12 -18.55
C ARG A 182 -4.28 8.61 -17.82
N THR A 183 -3.81 7.92 -16.78
CA THR A 183 -2.63 8.36 -16.01
C THR A 183 -1.38 8.37 -16.88
N ASN A 184 -0.50 9.36 -16.65
CA ASN A 184 0.79 9.53 -17.32
C ASN A 184 1.93 8.83 -16.54
N PHE A 185 3.15 8.80 -17.11
CA PHE A 185 4.25 8.00 -16.56
C PHE A 185 4.65 8.49 -15.16
N ALA A 186 4.80 9.80 -14.96
CA ALA A 186 5.12 10.38 -13.67
C ALA A 186 4.03 10.10 -12.61
N GLN A 187 2.75 10.15 -12.98
CA GLN A 187 1.64 9.79 -12.08
C GLN A 187 1.71 8.31 -11.67
N CYS A 188 2.01 7.40 -12.60
CA CYS A 188 2.21 6.00 -12.30
C CYS A 188 3.44 5.77 -11.40
N LEU A 189 4.57 6.43 -11.68
CA LEU A 189 5.77 6.34 -10.84
C LEU A 189 5.53 6.87 -9.42
N ASN A 190 4.75 7.94 -9.26
CA ASN A 190 4.39 8.45 -7.94
C ASN A 190 3.48 7.47 -7.17
N ALA A 191 2.54 6.81 -7.86
CA ALA A 191 1.73 5.76 -7.28
C ALA A 191 2.59 4.55 -6.88
N LEU A 192 3.49 4.10 -7.77
CA LEU A 192 4.40 2.99 -7.49
C LEU A 192 5.31 3.32 -6.31
N LEU A 193 5.90 4.53 -6.25
CA LEU A 193 6.71 4.97 -5.12
C LEU A 193 5.96 4.92 -3.78
N THR A 194 4.63 5.14 -3.79
CA THR A 194 3.81 5.00 -2.58
C THR A 194 3.77 3.54 -2.11
N ALA A 195 3.69 2.58 -3.04
CA ALA A 195 3.81 1.16 -2.73
C ALA A 195 5.22 0.84 -2.20
N GLU A 196 6.28 1.23 -2.93
CA GLU A 196 7.68 0.99 -2.56
C GLU A 196 8.04 1.47 -1.15
N MET A 197 7.60 2.67 -0.77
CA MET A 197 7.83 3.18 0.60
C MET A 197 7.10 2.36 1.67
N THR A 198 5.90 1.86 1.34
CA THR A 198 5.13 0.99 2.22
C THR A 198 5.78 -0.39 2.31
N ASP A 199 6.33 -0.87 1.19
CA ASP A 199 7.02 -2.14 1.13
C ASP A 199 8.24 -2.15 2.04
N ASN A 200 9.14 -1.19 1.83
CA ASN A 200 10.36 -1.02 2.59
C ASN A 200 10.10 -0.98 4.11
N ALA A 201 9.14 -0.14 4.54
CA ALA A 201 8.75 -0.07 5.96
C ALA A 201 8.13 -1.37 6.49
N GLY A 202 7.43 -2.12 5.64
CA GLY A 202 6.87 -3.43 5.97
C GLY A 202 7.95 -4.49 6.24
N TRP A 203 8.98 -4.55 5.38
CA TRP A 203 10.13 -5.43 5.58
C TRP A 203 10.91 -5.09 6.85
N GLU A 204 11.21 -3.81 7.09
CA GLU A 204 11.88 -3.36 8.32
C GLU A 204 11.13 -3.82 9.58
N LEU A 205 9.80 -3.62 9.61
CA LEU A 205 8.96 -4.03 10.73
C LEU A 205 8.93 -5.55 10.90
N LEU A 206 8.81 -6.30 9.81
CA LEU A 206 8.72 -7.76 9.85
C LEU A 206 10.03 -8.39 10.32
N ILE A 207 11.18 -7.89 9.86
CA ILE A 207 12.52 -8.30 10.31
C ILE A 207 12.68 -8.04 11.81
N LYS A 208 12.28 -6.85 12.27
CA LYS A 208 12.32 -6.50 13.69
C LYS A 208 11.44 -7.43 14.52
N LEU A 209 10.20 -7.66 14.09
CA LEU A 209 9.25 -8.54 14.78
C LEU A 209 9.79 -9.97 14.86
N ALA A 210 10.30 -10.52 13.75
CA ALA A 210 10.89 -11.86 13.71
C ALA A 210 12.10 -11.96 14.65
N THR A 211 12.96 -10.94 14.71
CA THR A 211 14.10 -10.90 15.62
C THR A 211 13.67 -10.88 17.09
N GLU A 212 12.74 -9.99 17.46
CA GLU A 212 12.27 -9.83 18.83
C GLU A 212 11.50 -11.05 19.36
N THR A 213 10.90 -11.83 18.46
CA THR A 213 10.18 -13.07 18.79
C THR A 213 11.03 -14.34 18.71
N GLY A 214 12.33 -14.21 18.40
CA GLY A 214 13.29 -15.33 18.41
C GLY A 214 13.42 -16.10 17.10
N HIS A 215 12.84 -15.60 16.00
CA HIS A 215 12.94 -16.17 14.66
C HIS A 215 14.10 -15.53 13.86
N THR A 216 15.32 -15.54 14.41
CA THR A 216 16.48 -14.85 13.81
C THR A 216 16.85 -15.35 12.42
N GLU A 217 16.72 -16.65 12.14
CA GLU A 217 16.96 -17.20 10.79
C GLU A 217 15.97 -16.65 9.76
N MET A 218 14.71 -16.46 10.16
CA MET A 218 13.68 -15.84 9.34
C MET A 218 14.02 -14.37 9.05
N ALA A 219 14.41 -13.62 10.09
CA ALA A 219 14.84 -12.23 9.95
C ALA A 219 16.04 -12.09 9.01
N GLN A 220 17.02 -13.01 9.07
CA GLN A 220 18.16 -13.03 8.15
C GLN A 220 17.74 -13.29 6.71
N LYS A 221 16.78 -14.21 6.46
CA LYS A 221 16.25 -14.47 5.11
C LYS A 221 15.64 -13.21 4.51
N PHE A 222 14.87 -12.47 5.30
CA PHE A 222 14.17 -11.24 4.88
C PHE A 222 15.08 -10.03 4.65
N GLN A 223 16.32 -10.06 5.14
CA GLN A 223 17.27 -8.97 4.92
C GLN A 223 17.65 -8.79 3.43
N GLN A 224 17.61 -9.89 2.66
CA GLN A 224 17.82 -9.83 1.21
C GLN A 224 16.71 -9.01 0.55
N ALA A 225 15.44 -9.36 0.81
CA ALA A 225 14.29 -8.65 0.27
C ALA A 225 14.33 -7.16 0.61
N LEU A 226 14.63 -6.80 1.87
CA LEU A 226 14.79 -5.39 2.26
C LEU A 226 15.87 -4.65 1.43
N THR A 227 16.98 -5.32 1.10
CA THR A 227 18.07 -4.71 0.31
C THR A 227 17.65 -4.48 -1.15
N GLU A 228 16.86 -5.39 -1.70
CA GLU A 228 16.30 -5.29 -3.05
C GLU A 228 15.25 -4.16 -3.09
N GLU A 229 14.34 -4.11 -2.11
CA GLU A 229 13.32 -3.05 -2.01
C GLU A 229 13.90 -1.63 -1.77
N GLU A 230 15.03 -1.53 -1.06
CA GLU A 230 15.76 -0.25 -0.97
C GLU A 230 16.22 0.25 -2.36
N GLN A 231 16.60 -0.67 -3.25
CA GLN A 231 17.00 -0.34 -4.62
C GLN A 231 15.80 -0.02 -5.51
N HIS A 232 14.70 -0.77 -5.39
CA HIS A 232 13.44 -0.48 -6.08
C HIS A 232 12.98 0.94 -5.77
N MET A 233 12.80 1.25 -4.48
CA MET A 233 12.37 2.56 -4.00
C MET A 233 13.29 3.68 -4.48
N ALA A 234 14.61 3.50 -4.39
CA ALA A 234 15.58 4.51 -4.83
C ALA A 234 15.48 4.77 -6.35
N THR A 235 15.31 3.71 -7.14
CA THR A 235 15.22 3.77 -8.59
C THR A 235 13.92 4.46 -9.03
N ILE A 236 12.77 4.03 -8.49
CA ILE A 236 11.47 4.63 -8.82
C ILE A 236 11.42 6.11 -8.42
N ARG A 237 11.99 6.46 -7.25
CA ARG A 237 12.11 7.87 -6.83
C ARG A 237 12.92 8.69 -7.84
N GLN A 238 14.07 8.18 -8.27
CA GLN A 238 14.93 8.87 -9.21
C GLN A 238 14.27 9.03 -10.59
N TRP A 239 13.58 8.00 -11.06
CA TRP A 239 12.82 8.06 -12.31
C TRP A 239 11.68 9.06 -12.25
N LEU A 240 10.95 9.13 -11.13
CA LEU A 240 9.90 10.13 -10.93
C LEU A 240 10.46 11.54 -11.06
N GLU A 241 11.57 11.82 -10.38
CA GLU A 241 12.26 13.11 -10.46
C GLU A 241 12.65 13.45 -11.91
N ARG A 242 13.32 12.53 -12.61
CA ARG A 242 13.71 12.73 -14.03
C ARG A 242 12.50 12.95 -14.94
N ALA A 243 11.43 12.17 -14.76
CA ALA A 243 10.22 12.26 -15.57
C ALA A 243 9.57 13.65 -15.43
N VAL A 244 9.42 14.12 -14.19
CA VAL A 244 8.81 15.43 -13.91
C VAL A 244 9.70 16.58 -14.39
N ILE A 245 11.01 16.51 -14.16
CA ILE A 245 11.94 17.57 -14.59
C ILE A 245 12.00 17.65 -16.12
N THR A 246 12.14 16.51 -16.81
CA THR A 246 12.18 16.45 -18.28
C THR A 246 10.88 16.97 -18.89
N GLU A 247 9.74 16.71 -18.27
CA GLU A 247 8.47 17.26 -18.75
C GLU A 247 8.38 18.78 -18.57
N ALA A 248 9.06 19.33 -17.56
CA ALA A 248 9.06 20.76 -17.25
C ALA A 248 10.04 21.60 -18.08
N THR A 249 11.06 20.99 -18.71
CA THR A 249 12.17 21.68 -19.38
C THR A 249 12.37 21.23 -20.82
#